data_AF-A0A831M2F0-F1
#
_entry.id   AF-A0A831M2F0-F1
#
_cell.length_a   1.000
_cell.length_b   1.000
_cell.length_c   1.000
_cell.angle_alpha   90.00
_cell.angle_beta   90.00
_cell.angle_gamma   90.00
#
_symmetry.space_group_name_H-M   'P 1'
#
loop_
_entity.id
_entity.type
_entity.pdbx_description
1 polymer ?
#
loop_
_entity_poly.entity_id
_entity_poly.type
_entity_poly.pdbx_seq_one_letter_code
_entity_poly.pdbx_strand_id
1 'polypeptide(L)' 'VLRRVLSGTADAAIRFDDLCHLLESLGFDKRVRGSHHIFRKSGVAAKINLQRA' A
#
# COMPACT_ATOMS: atom_id res chain seq x y z
N VAL A 1 10.03 0.80 6.40
CA VAL A 1 9.25 0.68 5.15
C VAL A 1 9.15 2.01 4.40
N LEU A 2 8.63 3.08 5.02
CA LEU A 2 8.43 4.39 4.36
C LEU A 2 9.67 4.91 3.61
N ARG A 3 10.85 4.97 4.24
CA ARG A 3 12.10 5.40 3.56
C ARG A 3 12.47 4.55 2.34
N ARG A 4 12.13 3.25 2.36
CA ARG A 4 12.38 2.35 1.22
C ARG A 4 11.41 2.64 0.08
N VAL A 5 10.12 2.85 0.39
CA VAL A 5 9.12 3.28 -0.61
C VAL A 5 9.54 4.60 -1.25
N LEU A 6 9.92 5.58 -0.44
CA LEU A 6 10.34 6.91 -0.93
C LEU A 6 11.66 6.88 -1.73
N SER A 7 12.47 5.84 -1.58
CA SER A 7 13.71 5.70 -2.36
C SER A 7 13.45 5.32 -3.82
N GLY A 8 12.29 4.73 -4.14
CA GLY A 8 11.94 4.27 -5.49
C GLY A 8 12.80 3.14 -6.05
N THR A 9 13.76 2.61 -5.28
CA THR A 9 14.72 1.57 -5.74
C THR A 9 14.58 0.25 -4.99
N ALA A 10 13.62 0.16 -4.07
CA ALA A 10 13.50 -0.94 -3.12
C ALA A 10 12.25 -1.80 -3.32
N ASP A 11 11.62 -1.74 -4.49
CA ASP A 11 10.31 -2.37 -4.75
C ASP A 11 10.32 -3.89 -4.46
N ALA A 12 11.33 -4.61 -4.93
CA ALA A 12 11.48 -6.04 -4.68
C ALA A 12 11.86 -6.39 -3.22
N ALA A 13 12.27 -5.41 -2.41
CA ALA A 13 12.75 -5.59 -1.04
C ALA A 13 11.72 -5.16 0.02
N ILE A 14 10.50 -4.80 -0.39
CA ILE A 14 9.40 -4.46 0.51
C ILE A 14 8.42 -5.61 0.53
N ARG A 15 8.21 -6.20 1.71
CA ARG A 15 7.19 -7.26 1.87
C ARG A 15 5.81 -6.66 1.63
N PHE A 16 4.94 -7.44 1.01
CA PHE A 16 3.57 -7.00 0.71
C PHE A 16 2.82 -6.53 1.97
N ASP A 17 2.93 -7.28 3.07
CA ASP A 17 2.25 -6.95 4.33
C ASP A 17 2.81 -5.67 4.97
N ASP A 18 4.12 -5.44 4.86
CA ASP A 18 4.76 -4.21 5.33
C ASP A 18 4.22 -2.98 4.59
N LEU A 19 3.96 -3.10 3.29
CA LEU A 19 3.36 -2.02 2.49
C LEU A 19 1.88 -1.81 2.86
N CYS A 20 1.13 -2.88 3.10
CA CYS A 20 -0.26 -2.78 3.56
C CYS A 20 -0.34 -2.04 4.91
N HIS A 21 0.47 -2.47 5.90
CA HIS A 21 0.49 -1.84 7.22
C HIS A 21 0.94 -0.37 7.15
N LEU A 22 1.90 -0.04 6.27
CA LEU A 22 2.30 1.34 6.06
C LEU A 22 1.12 2.19 5.57
N LEU A 23 0.36 1.74 4.58
CA LEU A 23 -0.80 2.47 4.06
C LEU A 23 -1.89 2.64 5.13
N GLU A 24 -2.20 1.58 5.89
CA GLU A 24 -3.15 1.66 7.01
C GLU A 24 -2.68 2.67 8.07
N SER A 25 -1.39 2.68 8.43
CA SER A 25 -0.82 3.63 9.39
C SER A 25 -0.85 5.09 8.91
N LEU A 26 -0.84 5.32 7.59
CA LEU A 26 -0.99 6.64 6.98
C LEU A 26 -2.46 7.10 6.89
N GLY A 27 -3.39 6.30 7.41
CA GLY A 27 -4.81 6.59 7.45
C GLY A 27 -5.54 6.25 6.16
N PHE A 28 -5.06 5.27 5.38
CA PHE A 28 -5.83 4.72 4.27
C PHE A 28 -6.79 3.63 4.76
N ASP A 29 -8.02 3.67 4.26
CA ASP A 29 -9.00 2.60 4.40
C ASP A 29 -8.69 1.48 3.42
N LYS A 30 -8.60 0.25 3.93
CA LYS A 30 -8.32 -0.95 3.14
C LYS A 30 -9.60 -1.75 2.85
N ARG A 31 -9.80 -2.10 1.58
CA ARG A 31 -10.82 -3.06 1.15
C ARG A 31 -10.17 -4.21 0.39
N VAL A 32 -10.50 -5.44 0.77
CA VAL A 32 -9.95 -6.67 0.16
C VAL A 32 -11.01 -7.34 -0.72
N ARG A 33 -10.63 -7.76 -1.93
CA ARG A 33 -11.45 -8.58 -2.84
C ARG A 33 -10.56 -9.63 -3.52
N GLY A 34 -10.59 -10.87 -3.05
CA GLY A 34 -9.64 -11.90 -3.49
C GLY A 34 -8.21 -11.48 -3.13
N SER A 35 -7.28 -11.57 -4.07
CA SER A 35 -5.88 -11.12 -3.88
C SER A 35 -5.67 -9.61 -4.02
N HIS A 36 -6.73 -8.84 -4.35
CA HIS A 36 -6.64 -7.40 -4.56
C HIS A 36 -6.93 -6.65 -3.26
N HIS A 37 -5.98 -5.81 -2.86
CA HIS A 37 -6.04 -4.93 -1.70
C HIS A 37 -6.10 -3.48 -2.18
N ILE A 38 -7.27 -2.86 -2.02
CA ILE A 38 -7.57 -1.52 -2.51
C ILE A 38 -7.52 -0.56 -1.33
N PHE A 39 -6.78 0.55 -1.48
CA PHE A 39 -6.62 1.57 -0.46
C PHE A 39 -7.16 2.92 -0.95
N ARG A 40 -7.93 3.60 -0.09
CA ARG A 40 -8.47 4.95 -0.31
C ARG A 40 -8.25 5.81 0.93
N LYS A 41 -8.12 7.13 0.75
CA LYS A 41 -8.05 8.09 1.86
C LYS A 41 -8.78 9.36 1.48
N SER A 42 -9.57 9.93 2.40
CA SER A 42 -10.22 11.22 2.18
C SER A 42 -9.17 12.30 1.86
N GLY A 43 -9.45 13.12 0.84
CA GLY A 43 -8.50 14.13 0.34
C GLY A 43 -7.39 13.59 -0.57
N VAL A 44 -7.30 12.28 -0.81
CA VAL A 44 -6.40 11.68 -1.81
C VAL A 44 -7.24 11.13 -2.96
N ALA A 45 -7.20 11.81 -4.11
CA ALA A 45 -8.00 11.43 -5.28
C ALA A 45 -7.57 10.07 -5.87
N ALA A 46 -6.28 9.74 -5.77
CA ALA A 46 -5.73 8.50 -6.30
C ALA A 46 -6.13 7.29 -5.44
N LYS A 47 -6.54 6.23 -6.12
CA LYS A 47 -6.78 4.91 -5.52
C LYS A 47 -5.54 4.05 -5.69
N ILE A 48 -5.04 3.47 -4.60
CA ILE A 48 -3.94 2.51 -4.64
C ILE A 48 -4.54 1.09 -4.71
N ASN A 49 -4.00 0.25 -5.58
CA ASN A 49 -4.41 -1.14 -5.72
C ASN A 49 -3.17 -2.03 -5.68
N LEU A 50 -3.04 -2.85 -4.65
CA LEU A 50 -1.97 -3.82 -4.49
C LEU A 50 -2.53 -5.22 -4.73
N GLN A 51 -1.88 -6.02 -5.57
CA GLN A 51 -2.29 -7.40 -5.83
C GLN A 51 -1.25 -8.35 -5.24
N ARG A 52 -1.69 -9.34 -4.47
CA ARG A 52 -0.84 -10.46 -4.08
C ARG A 52 -0.74 -11.44 -5.25
N ALA A 53 0.49 -11.72 -5.68
CA ALA A 53 0.80 -12.78 -6.64
C ALA A 53 0.85 -14.13 -5.94
#